data_AF-A0A0R2C9W1-F1
#
_entry.id   AF-A0A0R2C9W1-F1
#
_cell.length_a   1.000
_cell.length_b   1.000
_cell.length_c   1.000
_cell.angle_alpha   90.00
_cell.angle_beta   90.00
_cell.angle_gamma   90.00
#
_symmetry.space_group_name_H-M   'P 1'
#
loop_
_entity.id
_entity.type
_entity.pdbx_description
1 polymer ?
#
loop_
_entity_poly.entity_id
_entity_poly.type
_entity_poly.pdbx_seq_one_letter_code
_entity_poly.pdbx_strand_id
1 'polypeptide(L)'
;MWAILNIGGYKFMFKVLHRMTQKEDPGVYEDKDSHLPRVLTVKDFLALGVGTIVSTTIFTLPGIVAAEHAGPAVALSCLFAAVVAGLVAFAYAEMAAAMPFAGSAYSWINVVFGEGFGWIAGWALLAEYFIAVAFVASGLSANFRWLLTSFGITIPAALANPLGSKGGLVDIVAVIAVVICAVILWHGVRQAARVENVLVVLKVLAILAFIVIGLTAIHVKNYLPFIPHYHANADGTAFGGWRGIYAGVSTIFLAYIGFDSIAANSAEAKNPEKTMPRGIIGSLIIAVSLFMAVSLVLVGMFHYTHYAGIAEPVG
;
A
#
# COMPACT_ATOMS: atom_id res chain seq x y z
N MET A 1 12.08 -12.67 -54.64
CA MET A 1 10.92 -13.18 -53.87
C MET A 1 11.05 -13.00 -52.35
N TRP A 2 11.92 -12.10 -51.85
CA TRP A 2 12.11 -11.82 -50.41
C TRP A 2 11.76 -10.37 -50.00
N ALA A 3 11.49 -9.47 -50.95
CA ALA A 3 11.22 -8.05 -50.66
C ALA A 3 9.73 -7.72 -50.40
N ILE A 4 8.80 -8.63 -50.70
CA ILE A 4 7.35 -8.37 -50.61
C ILE A 4 6.77 -8.83 -49.25
N LEU A 5 7.46 -9.73 -48.53
CA LEU A 5 7.02 -10.23 -47.22
C LEU A 5 7.28 -9.26 -46.05
N ASN A 6 8.15 -8.26 -46.21
CA ASN A 6 8.53 -7.37 -45.10
C ASN A 6 7.64 -6.11 -45.01
N ILE A 7 7.02 -5.68 -46.13
CA ILE A 7 6.22 -4.44 -46.18
C ILE A 7 4.89 -4.59 -45.42
N GLY A 8 4.30 -5.79 -45.41
CA GLY A 8 3.08 -6.10 -44.67
C GLY A 8 3.28 -6.07 -43.15
N GLY A 9 4.43 -6.57 -42.67
CA GLY A 9 4.82 -6.55 -41.26
C GLY A 9 5.04 -5.13 -40.75
N TYR A 10 5.76 -4.28 -41.50
CA TYR A 10 5.94 -2.88 -41.13
C TYR A 10 4.62 -2.09 -41.14
N LYS A 11 3.75 -2.27 -42.14
CA LYS A 11 2.43 -1.59 -42.17
C LYS A 11 1.50 -2.06 -41.06
N PHE A 12 1.50 -3.35 -40.74
CA PHE A 12 0.76 -3.89 -39.61
C PHE A 12 1.29 -3.34 -38.29
N MET A 13 2.60 -3.39 -38.07
CA MET A 13 3.25 -2.85 -36.88
C MET A 13 3.01 -1.33 -36.74
N PHE A 14 3.04 -0.57 -37.84
CA PHE A 14 2.73 0.85 -37.84
C PHE A 14 1.25 1.13 -37.52
N LYS A 15 0.32 0.30 -38.02
CA LYS A 15 -1.11 0.40 -37.73
C LYS A 15 -1.43 0.03 -36.28
N VAL A 16 -0.77 -0.99 -35.74
CA VAL A 16 -0.87 -1.39 -34.33
C VAL A 16 -0.29 -0.29 -33.45
N LEU A 17 0.92 0.20 -33.73
CA LEU A 17 1.55 1.27 -32.97
C LEU A 17 0.69 2.54 -33.00
N HIS A 18 0.14 2.90 -34.16
CA HIS A 18 -0.77 4.04 -34.29
C HIS A 18 -2.01 3.89 -33.42
N ARG A 19 -2.65 2.72 -33.42
CA ARG A 19 -3.81 2.41 -32.57
C ARG A 19 -3.44 2.40 -31.08
N MET A 20 -2.26 1.92 -30.72
CA MET A 20 -1.78 1.95 -29.34
C MET A 20 -1.49 3.37 -28.83
N THR A 21 -1.10 4.29 -29.72
CA THR A 21 -0.84 5.70 -29.39
C THR A 21 -2.05 6.62 -29.58
N GLN A 22 -3.21 6.08 -29.96
CA GLN A 22 -4.43 6.88 -30.05
C GLN A 22 -4.82 7.34 -28.64
N LYS A 23 -4.78 8.65 -28.44
CA LYS A 23 -5.14 9.30 -27.18
C LYS A 23 -6.65 9.34 -27.04
N GLU A 24 -7.12 8.94 -25.87
CA GLU A 24 -8.54 9.04 -25.55
C GLU A 24 -8.94 10.49 -25.30
N ASP A 25 -10.18 10.82 -25.68
CA ASP A 25 -10.76 12.12 -25.41
C ASP A 25 -11.14 12.22 -23.92
N PRO A 26 -10.61 13.21 -23.17
CA PRO A 26 -11.01 13.46 -21.79
C PRO A 26 -12.53 13.57 -21.58
N GLY A 27 -13.27 14.08 -22.57
CA GLY A 27 -14.72 14.24 -22.49
C GLY A 27 -15.47 12.92 -22.32
N VAL A 28 -14.92 11.80 -22.80
CA VAL A 28 -15.51 10.46 -22.61
C VAL A 28 -15.53 10.05 -21.14
N TYR A 29 -14.50 10.43 -20.38
CA TYR A 29 -14.45 10.17 -18.94
C TYR A 29 -15.39 11.11 -18.18
N GLU A 30 -15.43 12.39 -18.55
CA GLU A 30 -16.34 13.36 -17.93
C GLU A 30 -17.83 12.97 -18.12
N ASP A 31 -18.19 12.49 -19.30
CA ASP A 31 -19.54 11.99 -19.58
C ASP A 31 -19.87 10.74 -18.76
N LYS A 32 -18.93 9.78 -18.66
CA LYS A 32 -19.10 8.57 -17.85
C LYS A 32 -19.24 8.90 -16.37
N ASP A 33 -18.48 9.88 -15.88
CA ASP A 33 -18.43 10.27 -14.48
C ASP A 33 -19.50 11.30 -14.10
N SER A 34 -20.27 11.82 -15.06
CA SER A 34 -21.28 12.87 -14.86
C SER A 34 -22.34 12.54 -13.80
N HIS A 35 -22.59 11.25 -13.56
CA HIS A 35 -23.54 10.76 -12.56
C HIS A 35 -22.97 10.74 -11.13
N LEU A 36 -21.65 10.92 -10.95
CA LEU A 36 -20.97 10.90 -9.66
C LEU A 36 -21.10 12.26 -8.95
N PRO A 37 -21.66 12.30 -7.73
CA PRO A 37 -21.84 13.57 -7.02
C PRO A 37 -20.50 14.07 -6.46
N ARG A 38 -20.12 15.32 -6.78
CA ARG A 38 -18.91 15.98 -6.25
C ARG A 38 -19.06 16.43 -4.79
N VAL A 39 -19.06 15.47 -3.87
CA VAL A 39 -19.34 15.71 -2.44
C VAL A 39 -18.12 15.58 -1.53
N LEU A 40 -17.06 14.90 -1.98
CA LEU A 40 -15.91 14.60 -1.13
C LEU A 40 -15.03 15.83 -0.92
N THR A 41 -14.72 16.11 0.34
CA THR A 41 -13.90 17.23 0.77
C THR A 41 -12.49 16.78 1.15
N VAL A 42 -11.60 17.73 1.43
CA VAL A 42 -10.22 17.44 1.88
C VAL A 42 -10.21 16.49 3.08
N LYS A 43 -11.13 16.65 4.03
CA LYS A 43 -11.19 15.79 5.22
C LYS A 43 -11.53 14.34 4.86
N ASP A 44 -12.41 14.16 3.90
CA ASP A 44 -12.82 12.83 3.43
C ASP A 44 -11.63 12.16 2.71
N PHE A 45 -10.92 12.87 1.84
CA PHE A 45 -9.73 12.32 1.19
C PHE A 45 -8.55 12.07 2.14
N LEU A 46 -8.39 12.89 3.19
CA LEU A 46 -7.41 12.61 4.25
C LEU A 46 -7.78 11.33 5.01
N ALA A 47 -9.06 11.16 5.36
CA ALA A 47 -9.55 9.96 6.02
C ALA A 47 -9.41 8.72 5.12
N LEU A 48 -9.80 8.80 3.85
CA LEU A 48 -9.61 7.73 2.86
C LEU A 48 -8.13 7.38 2.71
N GLY A 49 -7.26 8.37 2.53
CA GLY A 49 -5.83 8.15 2.34
C GLY A 49 -5.13 7.56 3.55
N VAL A 50 -5.39 8.09 4.76
CA VAL A 50 -4.90 7.46 6.00
C VAL A 50 -5.54 6.08 6.18
N GLY A 51 -6.78 5.93 5.73
CA GLY A 51 -7.55 4.70 5.64
C GLY A 51 -6.87 3.59 4.87
N THR A 52 -6.29 3.92 3.72
CA THR A 52 -5.68 2.95 2.82
C THR A 52 -4.20 2.76 3.09
N ILE A 53 -3.46 3.83 3.38
CA ILE A 53 -2.01 3.76 3.64
C ILE A 53 -1.72 3.08 4.99
N VAL A 54 -2.44 3.48 6.05
CA VAL A 54 -2.18 2.97 7.40
C VAL A 54 -2.88 1.62 7.59
N SER A 55 -2.22 0.53 7.21
CA SER A 55 -2.73 -0.83 7.37
C SER A 55 -2.07 -1.56 8.54
N THR A 56 -2.34 -2.86 8.69
CA THR A 56 -1.70 -3.72 9.70
C THR A 56 -0.17 -3.70 9.64
N THR A 57 0.39 -3.33 8.48
CA THR A 57 1.82 -3.22 8.26
C THR A 57 2.52 -2.21 9.15
N ILE A 58 1.81 -1.21 9.67
CA ILE A 58 2.41 -0.21 10.57
C ILE A 58 2.97 -0.82 11.85
N PHE A 59 2.40 -1.94 12.31
CA PHE A 59 2.86 -2.65 13.50
C PHE A 59 3.78 -3.83 13.20
N THR A 60 3.85 -4.31 11.95
CA THR A 60 4.67 -5.49 11.60
C THR A 60 5.92 -5.12 10.83
N LEU A 61 5.80 -4.36 9.73
CA LEU A 61 6.92 -4.09 8.82
C LEU A 61 8.07 -3.32 9.48
N PRO A 62 7.85 -2.30 10.32
CA PRO A 62 8.95 -1.67 11.03
C PRO A 62 9.74 -2.64 11.93
N GLY A 63 9.06 -3.58 12.58
CA GLY A 63 9.71 -4.61 13.38
C GLY A 63 10.56 -5.56 12.54
N ILE A 64 10.00 -6.08 11.44
CA ILE A 64 10.70 -6.97 10.50
C ILE A 64 11.93 -6.26 9.91
N VAL A 65 11.77 -5.02 9.43
CA VAL A 65 12.88 -4.27 8.82
C VAL A 65 13.92 -3.88 9.87
N ALA A 66 13.52 -3.58 11.10
CA ALA A 66 14.46 -3.39 12.20
C ALA A 66 15.25 -4.68 12.49
N ALA A 67 14.60 -5.83 12.52
CA ALA A 67 15.24 -7.11 12.80
C ALA A 67 16.17 -7.60 11.67
N GLU A 68 15.77 -7.41 10.42
CA GLU A 68 16.40 -8.05 9.26
C GLU A 68 17.32 -7.13 8.45
N HIS A 69 17.18 -5.80 8.58
CA HIS A 69 17.91 -4.86 7.73
C HIS A 69 18.55 -3.68 8.47
N ALA A 70 17.76 -2.90 9.21
CA ALA A 70 18.17 -1.54 9.63
C ALA A 70 18.50 -1.41 11.12
N GLY A 71 18.07 -2.34 11.97
CA GLY A 71 18.13 -2.16 13.42
C GLY A 71 17.34 -0.92 13.87
N PRO A 72 17.86 -0.16 14.86
CA PRO A 72 17.22 1.09 15.31
C PRO A 72 17.14 2.17 14.23
N ALA A 73 17.96 2.07 13.18
CA ALA A 73 17.93 2.98 12.04
C ALA A 73 16.74 2.78 11.10
N VAL A 74 15.78 1.90 11.42
CA VAL A 74 14.55 1.69 10.63
C VAL A 74 13.79 2.98 10.37
N ALA A 75 13.82 3.95 11.29
CA ALA A 75 13.21 5.26 11.10
C ALA A 75 13.83 6.04 9.92
N LEU A 76 15.12 5.83 9.63
CA LEU A 76 15.78 6.40 8.44
C LEU A 76 15.30 5.70 7.17
N SER A 77 15.13 4.38 7.19
CA SER A 77 14.53 3.65 6.07
C SER A 77 13.10 4.14 5.80
N CYS A 78 12.30 4.39 6.85
CA CYS A 78 10.97 4.98 6.72
C CYS A 78 11.02 6.37 6.09
N LEU A 79 11.99 7.20 6.47
CA LEU A 79 12.17 8.54 5.92
C LEU A 79 12.56 8.52 4.44
N PHE A 80 13.54 7.70 4.05
CA PHE A 80 13.95 7.59 2.65
C PHE A 80 12.84 6.99 1.78
N ALA A 81 12.11 5.99 2.27
CA ALA A 81 10.93 5.46 1.59
C ALA A 81 9.85 6.55 1.41
N ALA A 82 9.69 7.44 2.40
CA ALA A 82 8.74 8.53 2.36
C ALA A 82 9.12 9.60 1.33
N VAL A 83 10.41 9.87 1.15
CA VAL A 83 10.89 10.77 0.09
C VAL A 83 10.54 10.22 -1.28
N VAL A 84 10.80 8.93 -1.54
CA VAL A 84 10.47 8.28 -2.81
C VAL A 84 8.95 8.27 -3.04
N ALA A 85 8.17 7.85 -2.03
CA ALA A 85 6.71 7.88 -2.09
C ALA A 85 6.16 9.30 -2.29
N GLY A 86 6.80 10.30 -1.67
CA GLY A 86 6.44 11.71 -1.80
C GLY A 86 6.59 12.22 -3.23
N LEU A 87 7.68 11.88 -3.91
CA LEU A 87 7.87 12.24 -5.33
C LEU A 87 6.77 11.67 -6.22
N VAL A 88 6.39 10.41 -5.99
CA VAL A 88 5.28 9.77 -6.71
C VAL A 88 3.96 10.44 -6.35
N ALA A 89 3.71 10.71 -5.07
CA ALA A 89 2.50 11.37 -4.58
C ALA A 89 2.33 12.79 -5.15
N PHE A 90 3.41 13.53 -5.37
CA PHE A 90 3.35 14.83 -6.06
C PHE A 90 2.87 14.69 -7.51
N ALA A 91 3.40 13.71 -8.26
CA ALA A 91 2.94 13.45 -9.62
C ALA A 91 1.45 13.02 -9.64
N TYR A 92 1.04 12.16 -8.71
CA TYR A 92 -0.36 11.76 -8.55
C TYR A 92 -1.26 12.94 -8.16
N ALA A 93 -0.81 13.83 -7.28
CA ALA A 93 -1.53 15.03 -6.89
C ALA A 93 -1.75 15.99 -8.07
N GLU A 94 -0.73 16.19 -8.89
CA GLU A 94 -0.80 17.02 -10.10
C GLU A 94 -1.77 16.42 -11.12
N MET A 95 -1.65 15.12 -11.41
CA MET A 95 -2.52 14.45 -12.38
C MET A 95 -3.97 14.37 -11.90
N ALA A 96 -4.22 14.10 -10.63
CA ALA A 96 -5.56 14.07 -10.06
C ALA A 96 -6.23 15.46 -10.02
N ALA A 97 -5.44 16.53 -9.91
CA ALA A 97 -5.93 17.89 -10.01
C ALA A 97 -6.23 18.30 -11.45
N ALA A 98 -5.37 17.92 -12.40
CA ALA A 98 -5.48 18.28 -13.82
C ALA A 98 -6.52 17.45 -14.58
N MET A 99 -6.65 16.17 -14.25
CA MET A 99 -7.53 15.20 -14.90
C MET A 99 -8.37 14.48 -13.83
N PRO A 100 -9.41 15.15 -13.27
CA PRO A 100 -10.21 14.64 -12.16
C PRO A 100 -11.25 13.61 -12.64
N PHE A 101 -10.76 12.53 -13.26
CA PHE A 101 -11.54 11.42 -13.78
C PHE A 101 -11.42 10.21 -12.84
N ALA A 102 -12.48 9.41 -12.77
CA ALA A 102 -12.42 8.13 -12.11
C ALA A 102 -11.45 7.20 -12.85
N GLY A 103 -10.69 6.40 -12.10
CA GLY A 103 -9.78 5.39 -12.66
C GLY A 103 -8.27 5.66 -12.55
N SER A 104 -7.85 6.77 -11.92
CA SER A 104 -6.44 7.03 -11.56
C SER A 104 -5.48 6.92 -12.76
N ALA A 105 -4.30 6.31 -12.57
CA ALA A 105 -3.25 6.20 -13.59
C ALA A 105 -3.70 5.54 -14.91
N TYR A 106 -4.69 4.64 -14.91
CA TYR A 106 -5.24 4.05 -16.14
C TYR A 106 -5.81 5.13 -17.06
N SER A 107 -6.73 5.94 -16.54
CA SER A 107 -7.42 6.99 -17.30
C SER A 107 -6.43 8.07 -17.75
N TRP A 108 -5.50 8.47 -16.89
CA TRP A 108 -4.48 9.47 -17.24
C TRP A 108 -3.55 9.00 -18.35
N ILE A 109 -3.11 7.74 -18.32
CA ILE A 109 -2.20 7.20 -19.34
C ILE A 109 -2.93 7.05 -20.68
N ASN A 110 -4.21 6.65 -20.69
CA ASN A 110 -5.03 6.63 -21.90
C ASN A 110 -5.11 8.03 -22.56
N VAL A 111 -5.29 9.08 -21.77
CA VAL A 111 -5.37 10.46 -22.25
C VAL A 111 -4.00 10.97 -22.72
N VAL A 112 -2.93 10.71 -21.96
CA VAL A 112 -1.61 11.31 -22.23
C VAL A 112 -0.82 10.54 -23.30
N PHE A 113 -0.81 9.21 -23.22
CA PHE A 113 0.07 8.33 -24.02
C PHE A 113 -0.70 7.47 -25.03
N GLY A 114 -1.98 7.20 -24.77
CA GLY A 114 -2.88 6.46 -25.66
C GLY A 114 -3.37 5.13 -25.11
N GLU A 115 -4.39 4.58 -25.75
CA GLU A 115 -5.13 3.37 -25.34
C GLU A 115 -4.23 2.16 -25.08
N GLY A 116 -3.17 1.99 -25.88
CA GLY A 116 -2.27 0.84 -25.73
C GLY A 116 -1.43 0.89 -24.46
N PHE A 117 -0.94 2.07 -24.09
CA PHE A 117 -0.20 2.26 -22.85
C PHE A 117 -1.13 2.21 -21.63
N GLY A 118 -2.33 2.77 -21.75
CA GLY A 118 -3.30 2.68 -20.67
C GLY A 118 -3.81 1.25 -20.48
N TRP A 119 -3.98 0.45 -21.53
CA TRP A 119 -4.26 -0.98 -21.41
C TRP A 119 -3.21 -1.73 -20.59
N ILE A 120 -1.92 -1.49 -20.85
CA ILE A 120 -0.82 -2.07 -20.06
C ILE A 120 -0.89 -1.61 -18.61
N ALA A 121 -1.10 -0.30 -18.38
CA ALA A 121 -1.23 0.26 -17.04
C ALA A 121 -2.43 -0.33 -16.28
N GLY A 122 -3.57 -0.52 -16.96
CA GLY A 122 -4.77 -1.13 -16.38
C GLY A 122 -4.53 -2.57 -15.93
N TRP A 123 -3.85 -3.38 -16.74
CA TRP A 123 -3.46 -4.73 -16.31
C TRP A 123 -2.46 -4.74 -15.17
N ALA A 124 -1.52 -3.78 -15.14
CA ALA A 124 -0.59 -3.64 -14.03
C ALA A 124 -1.33 -3.28 -12.73
N LEU A 125 -2.24 -2.31 -12.77
CA LEU A 125 -3.07 -1.91 -11.62
C LEU A 125 -3.98 -3.05 -11.15
N LEU A 126 -4.60 -3.79 -12.07
CA LEU A 126 -5.42 -4.96 -11.69
C LEU A 126 -4.58 -6.02 -10.97
N ALA A 127 -3.38 -6.33 -11.48
CA ALA A 127 -2.47 -7.26 -10.83
C ALA A 127 -2.04 -6.76 -9.44
N GLU A 128 -1.73 -5.46 -9.32
CA GLU A 128 -1.42 -4.82 -8.05
C GLU A 128 -2.56 -4.95 -7.04
N TYR A 129 -3.80 -4.65 -7.42
CA TYR A 129 -4.95 -4.78 -6.53
C TYR A 129 -5.23 -6.24 -6.12
N PHE A 130 -5.02 -7.22 -7.01
CA PHE A 130 -5.12 -8.64 -6.64
C PHE A 130 -4.08 -9.03 -5.57
N ILE A 131 -2.83 -8.57 -5.75
CA ILE A 131 -1.75 -8.81 -4.78
C ILE A 131 -2.08 -8.13 -3.45
N ALA A 132 -2.56 -6.88 -3.48
CA ALA A 132 -2.93 -6.13 -2.28
C ALA A 132 -4.05 -6.81 -1.49
N VAL A 133 -5.14 -7.23 -2.16
CA VAL A 133 -6.26 -7.94 -1.50
C VAL A 133 -5.79 -9.26 -0.89
N ALA A 134 -4.99 -10.04 -1.61
CA ALA A 134 -4.43 -11.29 -1.10
C ALA A 134 -3.51 -11.06 0.11
N PHE A 135 -2.67 -10.03 0.05
CA PHE A 135 -1.76 -9.65 1.13
C PHE A 135 -2.53 -9.25 2.40
N VAL A 136 -3.54 -8.38 2.27
CA VAL A 136 -4.37 -7.94 3.41
C VAL A 136 -5.16 -9.11 4.01
N ALA A 137 -5.75 -9.98 3.17
CA ALA A 137 -6.49 -11.15 3.64
C ALA A 137 -5.60 -12.15 4.38
N SER A 138 -4.37 -12.36 3.91
CA SER A 138 -3.36 -13.19 4.58
C SER A 138 -2.95 -12.59 5.93
N GLY A 139 -2.76 -11.26 5.99
CA GLY A 139 -2.47 -10.56 7.24
C GLY A 139 -3.61 -10.70 8.27
N LEU A 140 -4.87 -10.59 7.85
CA LEU A 140 -6.03 -10.82 8.71
C LEU A 140 -6.09 -12.28 9.18
N SER A 141 -5.84 -13.23 8.29
CA SER A 141 -5.79 -14.65 8.63
C SER A 141 -4.75 -14.95 9.71
N ALA A 142 -3.54 -14.40 9.58
CA ALA A 142 -2.48 -14.61 10.57
C ALA A 142 -2.90 -14.14 11.97
N ASN A 143 -3.48 -12.94 12.05
CA ASN A 143 -4.01 -12.37 13.30
C ASN A 143 -5.16 -13.20 13.90
N PHE A 144 -6.10 -13.63 13.06
CA PHE A 144 -7.23 -14.42 13.52
C PHE A 144 -6.81 -15.81 14.00
N ARG A 145 -5.86 -16.44 13.31
CA ARG A 145 -5.28 -17.72 13.74
C ARG A 145 -4.59 -17.59 15.09
N TRP A 146 -3.82 -16.54 15.31
CA TRP A 146 -3.20 -16.26 16.60
C TRP A 146 -4.25 -16.14 17.73
N LEU A 147 -5.34 -15.41 17.47
CA LEU A 147 -6.44 -15.30 18.42
C LEU A 147 -7.07 -16.67 18.73
N LEU A 148 -7.31 -17.51 17.72
CA LEU A 148 -7.84 -18.86 17.89
C LEU A 148 -6.93 -19.76 18.72
N THR A 149 -5.61 -19.65 18.54
CA THR A 149 -4.65 -20.42 19.36
C THR A 149 -4.71 -20.05 20.83
N SER A 150 -5.01 -18.79 21.14
CA SER A 150 -5.24 -18.34 22.53
C SER A 150 -6.48 -18.98 23.17
N PHE A 151 -7.44 -19.43 22.35
CA PHE A 151 -8.60 -20.22 22.78
C PHE A 151 -8.36 -21.75 22.70
N GLY A 152 -7.14 -22.19 22.38
CA GLY A 152 -6.80 -23.61 22.23
C GLY A 152 -7.25 -24.25 20.92
N ILE A 153 -7.76 -23.47 19.96
CA ILE A 153 -8.19 -23.96 18.65
C ILE A 153 -7.04 -23.80 17.65
N THR A 154 -6.51 -24.91 17.14
CA THR A 154 -5.46 -24.92 16.12
C THR A 154 -6.02 -25.34 14.77
N ILE A 155 -5.83 -24.49 13.75
CA ILE A 155 -6.17 -24.83 12.37
C ILE A 155 -5.00 -25.65 11.79
N PRO A 156 -5.27 -26.80 11.12
CA PRO A 156 -4.22 -27.58 10.47
C PRO A 156 -3.38 -26.74 9.51
N ALA A 157 -2.05 -26.93 9.52
CA ALA A 157 -1.11 -26.13 8.74
C ALA A 157 -1.44 -26.07 7.23
N ALA A 158 -1.98 -27.17 6.68
CA ALA A 158 -2.43 -27.26 5.29
C ALA A 158 -3.56 -26.28 4.93
N LEU A 159 -4.41 -25.93 5.90
CA LEU A 159 -5.57 -25.04 5.73
C LEU A 159 -5.35 -23.64 6.32
N ALA A 160 -4.21 -23.45 7.00
CA ALA A 160 -3.85 -22.22 7.66
C ALA A 160 -2.92 -21.36 6.79
N ASN A 161 -2.15 -21.94 5.88
CA ASN A 161 -1.12 -21.21 5.13
C ASN A 161 -1.33 -21.35 3.61
N PRO A 162 -0.90 -20.35 2.83
CA PRO A 162 -0.91 -20.44 1.37
C PRO A 162 0.09 -21.48 0.86
N LEU A 163 -0.14 -21.94 -0.37
CA LEU A 163 0.74 -22.84 -1.12
C LEU A 163 2.20 -22.36 -1.09
N GLY A 164 3.11 -23.25 -0.71
CA GLY A 164 4.55 -22.97 -0.66
C GLY A 164 5.06 -22.34 0.63
N SER A 165 4.19 -22.01 1.59
CA SER A 165 4.58 -21.50 2.91
C SER A 165 4.22 -22.47 4.03
N LYS A 166 5.20 -22.88 4.84
CA LYS A 166 5.02 -23.70 6.07
C LYS A 166 4.10 -24.94 5.89
N GLY A 167 4.15 -25.60 4.73
CA GLY A 167 3.32 -26.78 4.43
C GLY A 167 1.85 -26.49 4.12
N GLY A 168 1.52 -25.25 3.79
CA GLY A 168 0.18 -24.80 3.41
C GLY A 168 -0.27 -25.26 2.03
N LEU A 169 -1.57 -25.51 1.88
CA LEU A 169 -2.26 -25.70 0.61
C LEU A 169 -3.11 -24.46 0.29
N VAL A 170 -3.98 -24.06 1.22
CA VAL A 170 -4.88 -22.92 1.06
C VAL A 170 -5.09 -22.26 2.41
N ASP A 171 -5.02 -20.93 2.47
CA ASP A 171 -5.41 -20.16 3.65
C ASP A 171 -6.93 -19.97 3.67
N ILE A 172 -7.65 -20.86 4.34
CA ILE A 172 -9.12 -20.85 4.37
C ILE A 172 -9.66 -19.58 5.01
N VAL A 173 -9.00 -19.08 6.06
CA VAL A 173 -9.46 -17.89 6.78
C VAL A 173 -9.37 -16.66 5.88
N ALA A 174 -8.27 -16.54 5.11
CA ALA A 174 -8.13 -15.48 4.11
C ALA A 174 -9.20 -15.58 3.02
N VAL A 175 -9.47 -16.78 2.49
CA VAL A 175 -10.51 -17.00 1.47
C VAL A 175 -11.89 -16.61 1.98
N ILE A 176 -12.25 -17.02 3.19
CA ILE A 176 -13.54 -16.66 3.80
C ILE A 176 -13.65 -15.15 3.97
N ALA A 177 -12.59 -14.48 4.42
CA ALA A 177 -12.59 -13.02 4.56
C ALA A 177 -12.82 -12.30 3.22
N VAL A 178 -12.16 -12.75 2.14
CA VAL A 178 -12.38 -12.18 0.79
C VAL A 178 -13.82 -12.41 0.32
N VAL A 179 -14.38 -13.61 0.52
CA VAL A 179 -15.76 -13.91 0.15
C VAL A 179 -16.75 -13.04 0.94
N ILE A 180 -16.53 -12.85 2.25
CA ILE A 180 -17.36 -11.96 3.07
C ILE A 180 -17.31 -10.53 2.52
N CYS A 181 -16.11 -10.00 2.22
CA CYS A 181 -15.97 -8.67 1.61
C CYS A 181 -16.70 -8.58 0.27
N ALA A 182 -16.60 -9.60 -0.59
CA ALA A 182 -17.31 -9.64 -1.87
C ALA A 182 -18.84 -9.63 -1.69
N VAL A 183 -19.35 -10.39 -0.72
CA VAL A 183 -20.79 -10.42 -0.40
C VAL A 183 -21.27 -9.06 0.14
N ILE A 184 -20.47 -8.40 0.99
CA ILE A 184 -20.79 -7.06 1.50
C ILE A 184 -20.84 -6.05 0.35
N LEU A 185 -19.87 -6.08 -0.57
CA LEU A 185 -19.84 -5.21 -1.73
C LEU A 185 -21.05 -5.45 -2.65
N TRP A 186 -21.49 -6.71 -2.79
CA TRP A 186 -22.68 -7.05 -3.57
C TRP A 186 -23.97 -6.46 -2.98
N HIS A 187 -24.12 -6.41 -1.65
CA HIS A 187 -25.31 -5.86 -0.99
C HIS A 187 -25.36 -4.33 -0.93
N GLY A 188 -24.32 -3.63 -1.39
CA GLY A 188 -24.33 -2.19 -1.62
C GLY A 188 -23.33 -1.40 -0.79
N VAL A 189 -22.57 -0.52 -1.47
CA VAL A 189 -21.41 0.22 -0.96
C VAL A 189 -21.76 1.32 0.06
N ARG A 190 -23.02 1.75 0.13
CA ARG A 190 -23.41 2.93 0.92
C ARG A 190 -23.26 2.73 2.44
N GLN A 191 -23.41 1.52 2.95
CA GLN A 191 -23.12 1.23 4.37
C GLN A 191 -21.62 1.01 4.62
N ALA A 192 -20.89 0.47 3.63
CA ALA A 192 -19.46 0.18 3.74
C ALA A 192 -18.63 1.45 4.01
N ALA A 193 -18.92 2.55 3.31
CA ALA A 193 -18.19 3.82 3.47
C ALA A 193 -18.31 4.42 4.89
N ARG A 194 -19.45 4.25 5.58
CA ARG A 194 -19.61 4.74 6.97
C ARG A 194 -18.82 3.87 7.95
N VAL A 195 -18.85 2.56 7.75
CA VAL A 195 -18.09 1.60 8.57
C VAL A 195 -16.59 1.87 8.42
N GLU A 196 -16.14 2.09 7.19
CA GLU A 196 -14.75 2.43 6.89
C GLU A 196 -14.27 3.66 7.67
N ASN A 197 -14.99 4.79 7.58
CA ASN A 197 -14.61 6.02 8.30
C ASN A 197 -14.48 5.80 9.82
N VAL A 198 -15.38 5.02 10.43
CA VAL A 198 -15.30 4.68 11.86
C VAL A 198 -14.07 3.82 12.14
N LEU A 199 -13.80 2.80 11.32
CA LEU A 199 -12.62 1.95 11.46
C LEU A 199 -11.32 2.74 11.30
N VAL A 200 -11.27 3.73 10.41
CA VAL A 200 -10.09 4.60 10.24
C VAL A 200 -9.82 5.43 11.49
N VAL A 201 -10.86 6.00 12.10
CA VAL A 201 -10.68 6.75 13.35
C VAL A 201 -10.22 5.80 14.47
N LEU A 202 -10.83 4.64 14.60
CA LEU A 202 -10.48 3.66 15.64
C LEU A 202 -9.03 3.18 15.51
N LYS A 203 -8.57 2.83 14.30
CA LYS A 203 -7.19 2.37 14.08
C LYS A 203 -6.17 3.48 14.36
N VAL A 204 -6.46 4.73 13.98
CA VAL A 204 -5.57 5.87 14.26
C VAL A 204 -5.49 6.11 15.77
N LEU A 205 -6.61 6.02 16.49
CA LEU A 205 -6.62 6.10 17.96
C LEU A 205 -5.79 4.98 18.60
N ALA A 206 -5.91 3.75 18.10
CA ALA A 206 -5.10 2.61 18.58
C ALA A 206 -3.59 2.85 18.37
N ILE A 207 -3.20 3.41 17.22
CA ILE A 207 -1.80 3.78 16.94
C ILE A 207 -1.31 4.87 17.88
N LEU A 208 -2.12 5.92 18.09
CA LEU A 208 -1.76 7.00 19.02
C LEU A 208 -1.64 6.47 20.46
N ALA A 209 -2.54 5.59 20.89
CA ALA A 209 -2.46 4.93 22.18
C ALA A 209 -1.17 4.08 22.31
N PHE A 210 -0.85 3.29 21.29
CA PHE A 210 0.41 2.54 21.23
C PHE A 210 1.63 3.45 21.36
N ILE A 211 1.67 4.58 20.64
CA ILE A 211 2.76 5.54 20.72
C ILE A 211 2.86 6.10 22.15
N VAL A 212 1.76 6.59 22.72
CA VAL A 212 1.76 7.21 24.06
C VAL A 212 2.17 6.21 25.15
N ILE A 213 1.60 5.01 25.13
CA ILE A 213 1.92 3.96 26.10
C ILE A 213 3.34 3.47 25.89
N GLY A 214 3.73 3.20 24.65
CA GLY A 214 5.06 2.72 24.29
C GLY A 214 6.18 3.69 24.66
N LEU A 215 5.94 5.01 24.56
CA LEU A 215 6.87 6.04 25.04
C LEU A 215 7.24 5.86 26.52
N THR A 216 6.33 5.33 27.36
CA THR A 216 6.60 5.07 28.78
C THR A 216 7.47 3.84 29.03
N ALA A 217 7.58 2.95 28.03
CA ALA A 217 8.33 1.69 28.11
C ALA A 217 9.65 1.72 27.32
N ILE A 218 10.10 2.90 26.86
CA ILE A 218 11.34 3.04 26.08
C ILE A 218 12.57 2.82 26.96
N HIS A 219 13.46 1.95 26.48
CA HIS A 219 14.80 1.77 27.02
C HIS A 219 15.83 2.35 26.05
N VAL A 220 16.45 3.48 26.41
CA VAL A 220 17.39 4.21 25.53
C VAL A 220 18.55 3.33 25.02
N LYS A 221 18.97 2.34 25.81
CA LYS A 221 19.98 1.34 25.42
C LYS A 221 19.65 0.57 24.14
N ASN A 222 18.36 0.41 23.81
CA ASN A 222 17.94 -0.33 22.62
C ASN A 222 18.23 0.46 21.32
N TYR A 223 18.43 1.78 21.42
CA TYR A 223 18.85 2.60 20.28
C TYR A 223 20.37 2.58 20.04
N LEU A 224 21.16 1.88 20.86
CA LEU A 224 22.62 1.89 20.75
C LEU A 224 23.14 0.50 20.34
N PRO A 225 23.93 0.40 19.25
CA PRO A 225 24.24 1.44 18.26
C PRO A 225 23.04 1.77 17.35
N PHE A 226 22.79 3.06 17.08
CA PHE A 226 21.61 3.48 16.30
C PHE A 226 21.66 2.95 14.86
N ILE A 227 22.85 3.01 14.27
CA ILE A 227 23.17 2.35 13.01
C ILE A 227 24.09 1.17 13.36
N PRO A 228 23.59 -0.07 13.35
CA PRO A 228 24.42 -1.24 13.60
C PRO A 228 25.52 -1.40 12.55
N HIS A 229 26.60 -2.09 12.91
CA HIS A 229 27.65 -2.43 11.96
C HIS A 229 27.13 -3.32 10.83
N TYR A 230 27.64 -3.07 9.63
CA TYR A 230 27.25 -3.83 8.46
C TYR A 230 27.69 -5.30 8.56
N HIS A 231 26.77 -6.20 8.27
CA HIS A 231 27.06 -7.60 7.96
C HIS A 231 26.06 -8.13 6.93
N ALA A 232 26.39 -9.24 6.28
CA ALA A 232 25.45 -9.96 5.43
C ALA A 232 24.73 -11.02 6.28
N ASN A 233 23.41 -11.11 6.15
CA ASN A 233 22.63 -12.19 6.75
C ASN A 233 22.93 -13.51 6.02
N ALA A 234 22.55 -14.63 6.64
CA ALA A 234 22.70 -15.96 6.05
C ALA A 234 22.01 -16.08 4.68
N ASP A 235 20.92 -15.33 4.48
CA ASP A 235 20.13 -15.31 3.23
C ASP A 235 20.69 -14.34 2.17
N GLY A 236 21.84 -13.71 2.44
CA GLY A 236 22.50 -12.77 1.54
C GLY A 236 21.97 -11.33 1.59
N THR A 237 20.94 -11.07 2.40
CA THR A 237 20.42 -9.71 2.63
C THR A 237 21.38 -8.86 3.45
N ALA A 238 21.41 -7.55 3.21
CA ALA A 238 22.24 -6.61 3.95
C ALA A 238 21.60 -6.24 5.30
N PHE A 239 22.39 -6.31 6.38
CA PHE A 239 22.02 -5.78 7.69
C PHE A 239 23.01 -4.70 8.13
N GLY A 240 22.50 -3.62 8.73
CA GLY A 240 23.30 -2.54 9.30
C GLY A 240 23.97 -1.64 8.26
N GLY A 241 24.54 -0.53 8.73
CA GLY A 241 25.11 0.52 7.89
C GLY A 241 24.13 1.09 6.85
N TRP A 242 24.67 1.83 5.88
CA TRP A 242 23.85 2.40 4.80
C TRP A 242 23.19 1.32 3.92
N ARG A 243 23.87 0.20 3.67
CA ARG A 243 23.33 -0.89 2.84
C ARG A 243 22.10 -1.54 3.46
N GLY A 244 22.10 -1.76 4.79
CA GLY A 244 20.92 -2.24 5.51
C GLY A 244 19.78 -1.22 5.50
N ILE A 245 20.07 0.06 5.71
CA ILE A 245 19.06 1.13 5.61
C ILE A 245 18.40 1.12 4.22
N TYR A 246 19.19 1.09 3.14
CA TYR A 246 18.67 1.04 1.77
C TYR A 246 17.87 -0.23 1.48
N ALA A 247 18.29 -1.39 1.96
CA ALA A 247 17.51 -2.63 1.84
C ALA A 247 16.15 -2.52 2.55
N GLY A 248 16.11 -1.86 3.71
CA GLY A 248 14.86 -1.58 4.41
C GLY A 248 13.90 -0.64 3.66
N VAL A 249 14.42 0.28 2.84
CA VAL A 249 13.60 1.24 2.07
C VAL A 249 12.65 0.53 1.13
N SER A 250 13.12 -0.49 0.39
CA SER A 250 12.26 -1.23 -0.56
C SER A 250 11.10 -1.94 0.14
N THR A 251 11.35 -2.48 1.33
CA THR A 251 10.33 -3.20 2.11
C THR A 251 9.32 -2.23 2.71
N ILE A 252 9.77 -1.09 3.26
CA ILE A 252 8.88 -0.07 3.83
C ILE A 252 8.09 0.66 2.75
N PHE A 253 8.63 0.81 1.53
CA PHE A 253 7.88 1.42 0.43
C PHE A 253 6.54 0.72 0.18
N LEU A 254 6.48 -0.61 0.34
CA LEU A 254 5.24 -1.40 0.26
C LEU A 254 4.18 -0.93 1.28
N ALA A 255 4.62 -0.43 2.44
CA ALA A 255 3.75 0.06 3.50
C ALA A 255 3.11 1.42 3.17
N TYR A 256 3.67 2.17 2.21
CA TYR A 256 3.15 3.48 1.79
C TYR A 256 2.26 3.42 0.55
N ILE A 257 2.04 2.22 0.00
CA ILE A 257 1.07 2.00 -1.07
C ILE A 257 -0.35 2.34 -0.57
N GLY A 258 -1.15 2.97 -1.43
CA GLY A 258 -2.55 3.29 -1.14
C GLY A 258 -2.96 4.72 -1.47
N PHE A 259 -2.02 5.66 -1.69
CA PHE A 259 -2.38 7.04 -2.06
C PHE A 259 -3.00 7.14 -3.47
N ASP A 260 -2.77 6.16 -4.34
CA ASP A 260 -3.35 6.03 -5.67
C ASP A 260 -4.87 5.74 -5.63
N SER A 261 -5.35 5.08 -4.59
CA SER A 261 -6.79 4.85 -4.36
C SER A 261 -7.54 6.16 -4.10
N ILE A 262 -6.88 7.16 -3.49
CA ILE A 262 -7.41 8.51 -3.31
C ILE A 262 -7.62 9.14 -4.69
N ALA A 263 -6.63 9.00 -5.58
CA ALA A 263 -6.68 9.53 -6.94
C ALA A 263 -7.76 8.86 -7.80
N ALA A 264 -8.07 7.58 -7.57
CA ALA A 264 -9.15 6.87 -8.26
C ALA A 264 -10.53 7.50 -8.02
N ASN A 265 -10.71 8.19 -6.88
CA ASN A 265 -11.96 8.85 -6.48
C ASN A 265 -11.98 10.36 -6.81
N SER A 266 -11.09 10.82 -7.71
CA SER A 266 -10.96 12.25 -8.03
C SER A 266 -12.22 12.88 -8.66
N ALA A 267 -13.02 12.09 -9.37
CA ALA A 267 -14.28 12.55 -9.97
C ALA A 267 -15.34 12.99 -8.96
N GLU A 268 -15.30 12.45 -7.73
CA GLU A 268 -16.22 12.81 -6.63
C GLU A 268 -15.68 13.97 -5.78
N ALA A 269 -14.50 14.50 -6.11
CA ALA A 269 -13.89 15.57 -5.33
C ALA A 269 -14.57 16.93 -5.56
N LYS A 270 -14.90 17.60 -4.47
CA LYS A 270 -15.31 19.00 -4.49
C LYS A 270 -14.09 19.88 -4.71
N ASN A 271 -14.04 20.66 -5.79
CA ASN A 271 -12.89 21.48 -6.21
C ASN A 271 -11.59 20.65 -6.30
N PRO A 272 -11.49 19.70 -7.26
CA PRO A 272 -10.39 18.73 -7.34
C PRO A 272 -8.99 19.37 -7.33
N GLU A 273 -8.83 20.51 -8.00
CA GLU A 273 -7.58 21.28 -8.09
C GLU A 273 -6.93 21.57 -6.72
N LYS A 274 -7.74 21.77 -5.69
CA LYS A 274 -7.26 22.05 -4.32
C LYS A 274 -7.43 20.84 -3.41
N THR A 275 -8.48 20.07 -3.62
CA THR A 275 -8.85 18.97 -2.74
C THR A 275 -7.96 17.76 -2.95
N MET A 276 -7.65 17.40 -4.20
CA MET A 276 -6.82 16.23 -4.51
C MET A 276 -5.39 16.38 -3.99
N PRO A 277 -4.66 17.49 -4.25
CA PRO A 277 -3.30 17.62 -3.76
C PRO A 277 -3.22 17.62 -2.24
N ARG A 278 -4.16 18.30 -1.56
CA ARG A 278 -4.21 18.34 -0.10
C ARG A 278 -4.55 16.97 0.51
N GLY A 279 -5.44 16.20 -0.12
CA GLY A 279 -5.80 14.86 0.31
C GLY A 279 -4.64 13.87 0.15
N ILE A 280 -4.04 13.81 -1.04
CA ILE A 280 -2.95 12.87 -1.37
C ILE A 280 -1.70 13.17 -0.54
N ILE A 281 -1.21 14.41 -0.59
CA ILE A 281 0.03 14.78 0.12
C ILE A 281 -0.20 14.78 1.64
N GLY A 282 -1.34 15.31 2.09
CA GLY A 282 -1.64 15.39 3.52
C GLY A 282 -1.80 14.02 4.17
N SER A 283 -2.45 13.06 3.50
CA SER A 283 -2.58 11.70 4.02
C SER A 283 -1.23 10.97 4.09
N LEU A 284 -0.37 11.14 3.08
CA LEU A 284 0.99 10.60 3.09
C LEU A 284 1.81 11.18 4.25
N ILE A 285 1.79 12.50 4.46
CA ILE A 285 2.52 13.14 5.58
C ILE A 285 2.05 12.58 6.93
N ILE A 286 0.74 12.43 7.12
CA ILE A 286 0.18 11.85 8.35
C ILE A 286 0.68 10.41 8.51
N ALA A 287 0.57 9.58 7.47
CA ALA A 287 0.99 8.18 7.52
C ALA A 287 2.48 8.04 7.82
N VAL A 288 3.34 8.78 7.13
CA VAL A 288 4.80 8.78 7.35
C VAL A 288 5.13 9.18 8.79
N SER A 289 4.47 10.21 9.31
CA SER A 289 4.67 10.66 10.69
C SER A 289 4.33 9.57 11.70
N LEU A 290 3.20 8.87 11.49
CA LEU A 290 2.79 7.74 12.32
C LEU A 290 3.77 6.56 12.21
N PHE A 291 4.19 6.18 11.00
CA PHE A 291 5.16 5.11 10.76
C PHE A 291 6.53 5.39 11.40
N MET A 292 7.01 6.64 11.32
CA MET A 292 8.25 7.03 11.98
C MET A 292 8.11 6.98 13.51
N ALA A 293 7.01 7.50 14.06
CA ALA A 293 6.76 7.44 15.49
C ALA A 293 6.66 6.00 16.01
N VAL A 294 5.89 5.15 15.34
CA VAL A 294 5.75 3.73 15.70
C VAL A 294 7.08 3.01 15.59
N SER A 295 7.86 3.23 14.52
CA SER A 295 9.14 2.54 14.34
C SER A 295 10.17 2.90 15.42
N LEU A 296 10.24 4.17 15.82
CA LEU A 296 11.09 4.62 16.93
C LEU A 296 10.61 4.01 18.26
N VAL A 297 9.32 4.11 18.58
CA VAL A 297 8.76 3.55 19.82
C VAL A 297 9.00 2.04 19.91
N LEU A 298 8.76 1.31 18.82
CA LEU A 298 8.92 -0.14 18.72
C LEU A 298 10.36 -0.56 19.06
N VAL A 299 11.36 0.00 18.37
CA VAL A 299 12.78 -0.33 18.66
C VAL A 299 13.25 0.27 19.99
N GLY A 300 12.57 1.29 20.51
CA GLY A 300 12.80 1.82 21.85
C GLY A 300 12.34 0.85 22.95
N MET A 301 11.20 0.20 22.78
CA MET A 301 10.63 -0.73 23.78
C MET A 301 11.45 -2.02 23.88
N PHE A 302 11.74 -2.65 22.74
CA PHE A 302 12.49 -3.91 22.68
C PHE A 302 13.68 -3.82 21.73
N HIS A 303 14.74 -4.55 22.05
CA HIS A 303 15.88 -4.67 21.15
C HIS A 303 15.44 -5.28 19.82
N TYR A 304 15.90 -4.72 18.70
CA TYR A 304 15.39 -5.03 17.34
C TYR A 304 15.44 -6.53 16.99
N THR A 305 16.36 -7.29 17.59
CA THR A 305 16.48 -8.75 17.40
C THR A 305 15.25 -9.53 17.88
N HIS A 306 14.46 -8.97 18.80
CA HIS A 306 13.25 -9.62 19.30
C HIS A 306 12.18 -9.73 18.21
N TYR A 307 12.22 -8.89 17.19
CA TYR A 307 11.25 -8.92 16.09
C TYR A 307 11.64 -9.91 14.97
N ALA A 308 12.80 -10.57 15.07
CA ALA A 308 13.25 -11.54 14.08
C ALA A 308 12.31 -12.75 14.04
N GLY A 309 11.75 -13.05 12.87
CA GLY A 309 10.84 -14.19 12.68
C GLY A 309 9.44 -14.01 13.29
N ILE A 310 9.14 -12.85 13.88
CA ILE A 310 7.81 -12.51 14.37
C ILE A 310 7.10 -11.70 13.27
N ALA A 311 6.31 -12.39 12.44
CA ALA A 311 5.42 -11.75 11.46
C ALA A 311 4.11 -11.24 12.10
N GLU A 312 3.93 -11.51 13.40
CA GLU A 312 2.75 -11.11 14.17
C GLU A 312 2.86 -9.63 14.55
N PRO A 313 1.75 -8.86 14.50
CA PRO A 313 1.79 -7.47 14.95
C PRO A 313 2.15 -7.42 16.42
N VAL A 314 2.97 -6.44 16.79
CA VAL A 314 3.31 -6.20 18.20
C VAL A 314 2.03 -5.91 18.96
N GLY A 315 1.61 -6.86 19.78
CA GLY A 315 0.44 -6.83 20.65
C GLY A 315 0.71 -7.63 21.91
#